data_AF-T2IUH4-F1
#
_entry.id   AF-T2IUH4-F1
#
_cell.length_a   1.000
_cell.length_b   1.000
_cell.length_c   1.000
_cell.angle_alpha   90.00
_cell.angle_beta   90.00
_cell.angle_gamma   90.00
#
_symmetry.space_group_name_H-M   'P 1'
#
loop_
_entity.id
_entity.type
_entity.pdbx_description
1 polymer ?
#
loop_
_entity_poly.entity_id
_entity_poly.type
_entity_poly.pdbx_seq_one_letter_code
_entity_poly.pdbx_strand_id
1 'polypeptide(L)' 'MNTHKIETTLTENGKLLIDNIPFNKGESVEVIIIKQSENHSDVNQHPLAGKVIKYENPLESATDIEDWDSLK' A
#
# COMPACT_ATOMS: atom_id res chain seq x y z
N MET A 1 -6.44 18.63 6.53
CA MET A 1 -4.98 18.45 6.70
C MET A 1 -4.44 18.13 5.32
N ASN A 2 -3.69 19.05 4.70
CA ASN A 2 -3.17 18.86 3.35
C ASN A 2 -1.73 18.34 3.48
N THR A 3 -1.53 17.05 3.27
CA THR A 3 -0.23 16.42 3.39
C THR A 3 0.36 16.21 2.00
N HIS A 4 1.49 16.86 1.71
CA HIS A 4 2.27 16.58 0.51
C HIS A 4 3.33 15.52 0.82
N LYS A 5 3.26 14.38 0.13
CA LYS A 5 4.25 13.30 0.24
C LYS A 5 5.27 13.43 -0.87
N ILE A 6 6.55 13.44 -0.52
CA ILE A 6 7.67 13.37 -1.46
C ILE A 6 8.47 12.12 -1.09
N GLU A 7 8.74 11.28 -2.08
CA GLU A 7 9.57 10.08 -1.94
C GLU A 7 10.87 10.30 -2.71
N THR A 8 12.00 10.07 -2.06
CA THR A 8 13.31 10.17 -2.69
C THR A 8 14.28 9.19 -2.06
N THR A 9 15.31 8.81 -2.81
CA THR A 9 16.39 7.95 -2.35
C THR A 9 17.57 8.82 -1.92
N LEU A 10 18.17 8.49 -0.78
CA LEU A 10 19.39 9.15 -0.30
C LEU A 10 20.53 8.93 -1.32
N THR A 11 21.06 10.01 -1.88
CA THR A 11 22.22 9.98 -2.77
C THR A 11 23.55 10.09 -2.01
N GLU A 12 23.52 10.65 -0.79
CA GLU A 12 24.66 10.82 0.11
C GLU A 12 24.32 10.25 1.49
N ASN A 13 25.30 9.62 2.14
CA ASN A 13 25.10 9.05 3.47
C ASN A 13 24.74 10.12 4.49
N GLY A 14 23.59 9.95 5.15
CA GLY A 14 23.14 10.83 6.23
C GLY A 14 22.66 12.22 5.78
N LYS A 15 22.53 12.47 4.47
CA LYS A 15 22.10 13.77 3.95
C LYS A 15 20.98 13.62 2.93
N LEU A 16 19.87 14.29 3.21
CA LEU A 16 18.69 14.36 2.36
C LEU A 16 18.53 15.80 1.86
N LEU A 17 18.58 16.00 0.54
CA LEU A 17 18.27 17.28 -0.09
C LEU A 17 16.86 17.19 -0.68
N ILE A 18 15.96 18.05 -0.19
CA ILE A 18 14.59 18.17 -0.70
C ILE A 18 14.48 19.56 -1.34
N ASP A 19 14.25 19.61 -2.64
CA ASP A 19 14.07 20.83 -3.41
C ASP A 19 12.68 20.91 -4.04
N ASN A 20 12.34 22.09 -4.57
CA ASN A 20 11.10 22.36 -5.31
C ASN A 20 9.79 21.96 -4.58
N ILE A 21 9.75 22.14 -3.26
CA ILE A 21 8.55 21.89 -2.45
C ILE A 21 7.45 22.93 -2.76
N PRO A 22 6.16 22.54 -2.81
CA PRO A 22 5.06 23.42 -3.21
C PRO A 22 4.59 24.33 -2.07
N PHE A 23 5.51 24.90 -1.31
CA PHE A 23 5.24 25.79 -0.19
C PHE A 23 5.89 27.15 -0.40
N ASN A 24 5.26 28.18 0.12
CA ASN A 24 5.67 29.56 0.00
C ASN A 24 6.52 30.00 1.20
N LYS A 25 7.25 31.09 0.99
CA LYS A 25 8.02 31.73 2.05
C LYS A 25 7.10 32.13 3.21
N GLY A 26 7.45 31.68 4.42
CA GLY A 26 6.73 32.01 5.66
C GLY A 26 5.73 30.94 6.10
N GLU A 27 5.49 29.90 5.30
CA GLU A 27 4.67 28.76 5.71
C GLU A 27 5.45 27.86 6.68
N SER A 28 4.81 27.49 7.78
CA SER A 28 5.36 26.51 8.72
C SER A 28 5.15 25.11 8.18
N VAL A 29 6.22 24.34 8.03
CA VAL A 29 6.19 22.97 7.49
C VAL A 29 6.79 21.99 8.50
N GLU A 30 6.24 20.78 8.56
CA GLU A 30 6.76 19.67 9.34
C GLU A 30 7.35 18.62 8.40
N VAL A 31 8.53 18.10 8.70
CA VAL A 31 9.21 17.07 7.92
C VAL A 31 9.36 15.81 8.76
N ILE A 32 8.81 14.70 8.28
CA ILE A 32 8.90 13.39 8.93
C ILE A 32 9.73 12.47 8.04
N ILE A 33 10.85 11.98 8.54
CA ILE A 33 11.73 11.04 7.84
C ILE A 33 11.44 9.63 8.36
N ILE A 34 10.89 8.78 7.49
CA ILE A 34 10.64 7.37 7.78
C ILE A 34 11.58 6.55 6.91
N LYS A 35 12.46 5.76 7.52
CA LYS A 35 13.26 4.77 6.77
C LYS A 35 12.28 3.78 6.17
N GLN A 36 12.16 3.77 4.85
CA GLN A 36 11.46 2.68 4.18
C GLN A 36 12.30 1.42 4.39
N SER A 37 11.74 0.42 5.07
CA SER A 37 12.21 -0.95 4.91
C SER A 37 12.16 -1.28 3.42
N GLU A 38 13.09 -2.10 2.94
CA GLU A 38 12.91 -2.82 1.69
C GLU A 38 11.65 -3.68 1.86
N ASN A 39 10.48 -3.07 1.64
CA ASN A 39 9.29 -3.82 1.34
C ASN A 39 9.65 -4.45 0.01
N HIS A 40 9.98 -5.73 0.06
CA HIS A 40 10.14 -6.61 -1.10
C HIS A 40 9.19 -6.16 -2.20
N SER A 41 9.72 -5.41 -3.16
CA SER A 41 9.11 -5.28 -4.46
C SER A 41 9.01 -6.70 -5.00
N ASP A 42 7.83 -7.07 -5.49
CA ASP A 42 7.48 -8.37 -6.08
C ASP A 42 7.15 -9.55 -5.15
N VAL A 43 6.36 -9.32 -4.10
CA VAL A 43 5.32 -10.32 -3.81
C VAL A 43 4.02 -9.83 -4.42
N ASN A 44 3.93 -9.98 -5.74
CA ASN A 44 2.73 -10.01 -6.57
C ASN A 44 1.52 -9.30 -5.93
N GLN A 45 1.55 -7.96 -5.85
CA GLN A 45 0.56 -7.16 -5.12
C GLN A 45 -0.88 -7.40 -5.63
N HIS A 46 -1.01 -7.91 -6.86
CA HIS A 46 -2.28 -8.24 -7.48
C HIS A 46 -2.18 -9.60 -8.20
N PRO A 47 -2.21 -10.73 -7.46
CA PRO A 47 -2.01 -12.06 -8.04
C PRO A 47 -3.13 -12.47 -9.02
N LEU A 48 -4.25 -11.73 -8.98
CA LEU A 48 -5.44 -11.94 -9.80
C LEU A 48 -5.58 -10.91 -10.94
N ALA A 49 -4.70 -9.89 -11.03
CA ALA A 49 -4.79 -8.91 -12.10
C ALA A 49 -4.61 -9.58 -13.47
N GLY A 50 -5.54 -9.35 -14.39
CA GLY A 50 -5.54 -9.96 -15.73
C GLY A 50 -5.99 -11.42 -15.80
N LYS A 51 -6.30 -12.07 -14.66
CA LYS A 51 -6.93 -13.40 -14.66
C LYS A 51 -8.45 -13.26 -14.78
N VAL A 52 -9.02 -14.00 -15.73
CA VAL A 52 -10.47 -14.24 -15.81
C VAL A 52 -10.78 -15.46 -14.97
N ILE A 53 -11.37 -15.25 -13.79
CA ILE A 53 -11.81 -16.35 -12.92
C ILE A 53 -13.27 -16.66 -13.28
N LYS A 54 -13.51 -17.87 -13.80
CA LYS A 54 -14.85 -18.39 -14.05
C LYS A 54 -15.29 -19.22 -12.86
N TYR A 55 -16.38 -18.82 -12.23
CA TYR A 55 -17.07 -19.65 -11.24
C TYR A 55 -18.03 -20.57 -11.98
N GLU A 56 -17.84 -21.89 -11.84
CA GLU A 56 -18.74 -22.86 -12.48
C GLU A 56 -20.13 -22.82 -11.85
N ASN A 57 -20.22 -22.63 -10.53
CA ASN A 57 -21.47 -22.56 -9.78
C ASN A 57 -21.44 -21.38 -8.78
N PRO A 58 -21.67 -20.13 -9.22
CA PRO A 58 -21.47 -18.93 -8.40
C PRO A 58 -22.46 -18.77 -7.23
N LEU A 59 -23.51 -19.60 -7.18
CA LEU A 59 -24.55 -19.56 -6.16
C LEU A 59 -24.49 -20.74 -5.18
N GLU A 60 -23.50 -21.63 -5.32
CA GLU A 60 -23.32 -22.71 -4.36
C GLU A 60 -22.76 -22.18 -3.04
N SER A 61 -23.05 -22.89 -1.95
CA SER A 61 -22.51 -22.55 -0.64
C SER A 61 -20.99 -22.64 -0.67
N ALA A 62 -20.30 -21.65 -0.08
CA ALA A 62 -18.85 -21.65 0.01
C ALA A 62 -18.31 -22.74 0.97
N THR A 63 -19.16 -23.29 1.82
CA THR A 63 -18.83 -24.32 2.81
C THR A 63 -19.94 -25.37 2.88
N ASP A 64 -19.61 -26.58 3.35
CA ASP A 64 -20.61 -27.62 3.56
C ASP A 64 -21.48 -27.29 4.77
N ILE A 65 -22.68 -27.89 4.83
CA ILE A 65 -23.64 -27.66 5.93
C ILE A 65 -23.06 -28.09 7.29
N GLU A 66 -22.16 -29.07 7.29
CA GLU A 66 -21.50 -29.64 8.47
C GLU A 66 -20.46 -28.69 9.10
N ASP A 67 -19.96 -27.72 8.32
CA ASP A 67 -19.01 -26.70 8.77
C ASP A 67 -19.70 -25.56 9.54
N TRP A 68 -21.04 -25.48 9.51
CA TRP A 68 -21.79 -24.47 10.23
C TRP A 68 -22.06 -24.90 11.68
N ASP A 69 -21.16 -24.49 12.59
CA ASP A 69 -21.32 -24.77 14.04
C ASP A 69 -22.61 -24.20 14.65
N SER A 70 -23.23 -23.18 14.03
CA SER A 70 -24.49 -22.59 14.50
C SER A 70 -25.73 -23.42 14.17
N LEU A 71 -25.60 -24.47 13.37
CA LEU A 71 -26.69 -25.38 12.98
C LEU A 71 -26.63 -26.72 13.74
N LYS A 72 -25.71 -26.87 14.70
CA LYS A 72 -25.65 -27.99 15.66
C LYS A 72 -26.54 -27.68 16.88
#